data_AF-A0A4Z0HSK8-F1
#
_entry.id   AF-A0A4Z0HSK8-F1
#
_cell.length_a   1.000
_cell.length_b   1.000
_cell.length_c   1.000
_cell.angle_alpha   90.00
_cell.angle_beta   90.00
_cell.angle_gamma   90.00
#
_symmetry.space_group_name_H-M   'P 1'
#
loop_
_entity.id
_entity.type
_entity.pdbx_description
1 polymer ?
#
loop_
_entity_poly.entity_id
_entity_poly.type
_entity_poly.pdbx_seq_one_letter_code
_entity_poly.pdbx_strand_id
1 'polypeptide(L)'
;MIFQDAPVRRIDCVEVVDARARASRRNLRYRLAVLAGSTEEAVRAAGGLICDRALNGWDVTVVAATLGDLRALQVVGADVVELDAALAGPNSGPAPHALAISAQLCRADERVRAGLLDTIKTGRTEVTVWGDMPPSELGGQLTVVQHQLTIAAMAFKSQALGALDAADSMDRTEVFGMGPVVGRRPWPQDLAPAS
;
A
#
# COMPACT_ATOMS: atom_id res chain seq x y z
N MET A 1 11.95 -40.25 -21.32
CA MET A 1 12.34 -38.83 -21.39
C MET A 1 11.55 -38.12 -20.30
N ILE A 2 12.15 -38.01 -19.11
CA ILE A 2 11.50 -37.54 -17.88
C ILE A 2 11.71 -36.03 -17.81
N PHE A 3 10.65 -35.25 -18.02
CA PHE A 3 10.63 -33.86 -17.62
C PHE A 3 10.49 -33.85 -16.09
N GLN A 4 11.58 -33.51 -15.41
CA GLN A 4 11.52 -33.17 -14.00
C GLN A 4 10.77 -31.84 -13.88
N ASP A 5 9.59 -31.86 -13.28
CA ASP A 5 8.92 -30.68 -12.77
C ASP A 5 9.85 -30.00 -11.75
N ALA A 6 10.44 -28.87 -12.16
CA ALA A 6 11.16 -28.00 -11.26
C ALA A 6 10.14 -27.29 -10.35
N PRO A 7 10.37 -27.19 -9.03
CA PRO A 7 9.44 -26.52 -8.15
C PRO A 7 9.38 -25.03 -8.53
N VAL A 8 8.19 -24.55 -8.89
CA VAL A 8 7.88 -23.13 -8.97
C VAL A 8 8.24 -22.53 -7.61
N ARG A 9 9.31 -21.72 -7.57
CA ARG A 9 9.74 -21.05 -6.34
C ARG A 9 8.58 -20.17 -5.86
N ARG A 10 8.12 -20.46 -4.65
CA ARG A 10 7.09 -19.70 -3.93
C ARG A 10 7.62 -18.29 -3.71
N ILE A 11 6.98 -17.32 -4.34
CA ILE A 11 7.31 -15.90 -4.20
C ILE A 11 6.39 -15.35 -3.11
N ASP A 12 6.94 -15.09 -1.94
CA ASP A 12 6.27 -14.32 -0.90
C ASP A 12 6.38 -12.83 -1.31
N CYS A 13 5.29 -12.15 -1.73
CA CYS A 13 5.36 -10.71 -2.11
C CYS A 13 5.54 -9.73 -0.94
N VAL A 14 5.95 -10.22 0.22
CA VAL A 14 6.36 -9.37 1.33
C VAL A 14 7.85 -9.44 1.49
N GLU A 15 8.56 -8.73 0.63
CA GLU A 15 9.96 -8.33 0.87
C GLU A 15 10.45 -7.33 -0.19
N VAL A 16 9.52 -6.51 -0.68
CA VAL A 16 9.66 -5.69 -1.89
C VAL A 16 10.01 -4.24 -1.54
N VAL A 17 11.09 -4.00 -0.77
CA VAL A 17 11.63 -2.64 -0.56
C VAL A 17 13.11 -2.71 -0.13
N ASP A 18 14.09 -2.51 -1.03
CA ASP A 18 15.29 -1.72 -0.66
C ASP A 18 16.21 -1.28 -1.81
N ALA A 19 16.65 -0.02 -1.73
CA ALA A 19 17.94 0.45 -2.27
C ALA A 19 18.47 1.72 -1.55
N ARG A 20 17.97 2.10 -0.37
CA ARG A 20 18.47 3.33 0.31
C ARG A 20 18.51 3.28 1.84
N ALA A 21 19.12 2.20 2.31
CA ALA A 21 20.20 2.13 3.32
C ALA A 21 21.11 3.37 3.56
N ARG A 22 20.62 4.62 3.61
CA ARG A 22 21.41 5.83 3.96
C ARG A 22 20.93 6.58 5.19
N ALA A 23 19.83 6.20 5.81
CA ALA A 23 19.42 6.71 7.12
C ALA A 23 19.30 5.61 8.17
N SER A 24 20.27 4.68 8.21
CA SER A 24 20.51 3.87 9.42
C SER A 24 21.06 4.78 10.53
N ARG A 25 20.17 5.58 11.12
CA ARG A 25 20.31 6.18 12.45
C ARG A 25 18.94 6.16 13.12
N ARG A 26 18.65 5.02 13.75
CA ARG A 26 17.53 4.66 14.66
C ARG A 26 16.29 4.06 14.01
N ASN A 27 16.22 2.73 14.16
CA ASN A 27 15.16 1.79 13.81
C ASN A 27 13.86 2.01 14.63
N LEU A 28 13.14 3.12 14.40
CA LEU A 28 11.92 3.49 15.17
C LEU A 28 10.76 4.06 14.33
N ARG A 29 10.89 4.16 13.00
CA ARG A 29 9.84 4.74 12.15
C ARG A 29 8.88 3.67 11.65
N TYR A 30 7.58 3.95 11.79
CA TYR A 30 6.52 3.14 11.20
C TYR A 30 6.63 3.19 9.67
N ARG A 31 6.22 2.11 9.00
CA ARG A 31 6.40 1.93 7.55
C ARG A 31 5.07 1.55 6.92
N LEU A 32 4.69 2.25 5.85
CA LEU A 32 3.53 1.96 5.02
C LEU A 32 3.99 1.63 3.59
N ALA A 33 3.59 0.47 3.09
CA ALA A 33 3.67 0.15 1.67
C ALA A 33 2.29 0.34 1.02
N VAL A 34 2.24 0.97 -0.15
CA VAL A 34 1.01 1.18 -0.93
C VAL A 34 1.17 0.55 -2.30
N LEU A 35 0.36 -0.44 -2.64
CA LEU A 35 0.44 -1.17 -3.91
C LEU A 35 -0.72 -0.79 -4.84
N ALA A 36 -0.41 -0.17 -5.98
CA ALA A 36 -1.41 0.35 -6.91
C ALA A 36 -1.11 -0.03 -8.37
N GLY A 37 -2.15 -0.08 -9.21
CA GLY A 37 -2.00 -0.28 -10.65
C GLY A 37 -1.33 0.92 -11.33
N SER A 38 -1.50 2.12 -10.81
CA SER A 38 -0.80 3.31 -11.29
C SER A 38 -0.53 4.35 -10.20
N THR A 39 0.39 5.28 -10.49
CA THR A 39 0.60 6.48 -9.65
C THR A 39 -0.69 7.26 -9.43
N GLU A 40 -1.49 7.44 -10.48
CA GLU A 40 -2.74 8.19 -10.41
C GLU A 40 -3.78 7.50 -9.53
N GLU A 41 -3.89 6.17 -9.65
CA GLU A 41 -4.76 5.37 -8.78
C GLU A 41 -4.36 5.51 -7.30
N ALA A 42 -3.06 5.43 -7.00
CA ALA A 42 -2.56 5.56 -5.63
C ALA A 42 -2.92 6.92 -5.02
N VAL A 43 -2.70 8.02 -5.76
CA VAL A 43 -3.02 9.37 -5.29
C VAL A 43 -4.52 9.55 -5.12
N ARG A 44 -5.34 9.06 -6.07
CA ARG A 44 -6.79 9.19 -6.00
C ARG A 44 -7.38 8.43 -4.82
N ALA A 45 -6.98 7.17 -4.63
CA ALA A 45 -7.57 6.30 -3.63
C ALA A 45 -7.00 6.51 -2.21
N ALA A 46 -5.72 6.84 -2.10
CA ALA A 46 -5.00 6.84 -0.83
C ALA A 46 -4.06 8.05 -0.63
N GLY A 47 -4.14 9.08 -1.47
CA GLY A 47 -3.26 10.26 -1.39
C GLY A 47 -3.35 10.98 -0.04
N GLY A 48 -4.53 10.96 0.57
CA GLY A 48 -4.79 11.47 1.90
C GLY A 48 -4.06 10.68 2.97
N LEU A 49 -4.31 9.36 2.99
CA LEU A 49 -3.64 8.41 3.89
C LEU A 49 -2.12 8.48 3.77
N ILE A 50 -1.59 8.52 2.54
CA ILE A 50 -0.16 8.64 2.27
C ILE A 50 0.39 9.93 2.90
N CYS A 51 -0.27 11.06 2.63
CA CYS A 51 0.15 12.36 3.14
C CYS A 51 0.10 12.42 4.67
N ASP A 52 -1.00 12.01 5.29
CA ASP A 52 -1.13 12.02 6.74
C ASP A 52 -0.10 11.09 7.40
N ARG A 53 0.21 9.93 6.81
CA ARG A 53 1.25 9.03 7.34
C ARG A 53 2.64 9.65 7.21
N ALA A 54 2.97 10.24 6.07
CA ALA A 54 4.24 10.94 5.86
C ALA A 54 4.39 12.12 6.84
N LEU A 55 3.34 12.93 7.01
CA LEU A 55 3.32 14.06 7.97
C LEU A 55 3.46 13.60 9.42
N ASN A 56 2.97 12.41 9.75
CA ASN A 56 3.17 11.77 11.06
C ASN A 56 4.52 11.04 11.18
N GLY A 57 5.44 11.22 10.23
CA GLY A 57 6.81 10.71 10.28
C GLY A 57 6.97 9.24 9.93
N TRP A 58 5.97 8.63 9.27
CA TRP A 58 6.09 7.29 8.71
C TRP A 58 6.94 7.34 7.44
N ASP A 59 7.70 6.27 7.20
CA ASP A 59 8.32 6.06 5.90
C ASP A 59 7.26 5.42 5.00
N VAL A 60 6.88 6.11 3.91
CA VAL A 60 5.83 5.68 2.99
C VAL A 60 6.42 5.36 1.62
N THR A 61 6.14 4.16 1.11
CA THR A 61 6.59 3.73 -0.21
C THR A 61 5.40 3.32 -1.05
N VAL A 62 5.26 3.94 -2.22
CA VAL A 62 4.28 3.58 -3.24
C VAL A 62 4.96 2.67 -4.26
N VAL A 63 4.42 1.46 -4.40
CA VAL A 63 4.79 0.48 -5.43
C VAL A 63 3.70 0.48 -6.49
N ALA A 64 4.03 0.88 -7.71
CA ALA A 64 3.04 1.03 -8.77
C ALA A 64 3.43 0.28 -10.05
N ALA A 65 2.45 -0.38 -10.68
CA ALA A 65 2.66 -1.09 -11.95
C ALA A 65 2.86 -0.15 -13.14
N THR A 66 2.27 1.04 -13.10
CA THR A 66 2.49 2.10 -14.09
C THR A 66 2.86 3.41 -13.40
N LEU A 67 4.06 3.91 -13.70
CA LEU A 67 4.53 5.18 -13.17
C LEU A 67 4.06 6.35 -14.03
N GLY A 68 3.42 7.34 -13.40
CA GLY A 68 3.06 8.63 -13.98
C GLY A 68 4.04 9.74 -13.58
N ASP A 69 3.54 10.97 -13.45
CA ASP A 69 4.35 12.07 -12.90
C ASP A 69 4.69 11.81 -11.43
N LEU A 70 5.95 11.50 -11.16
CA LEU A 70 6.45 11.17 -9.83
C LEU A 70 6.36 12.35 -8.86
N ARG A 71 6.26 13.59 -9.35
CA ARG A 71 6.03 14.76 -8.51
C ARG A 71 4.76 14.63 -7.69
N ALA A 72 3.73 13.96 -8.22
CA ALA A 72 2.48 13.74 -7.49
C ALA A 72 2.71 12.94 -6.20
N LEU A 73 3.55 11.89 -6.25
CA LEU A 73 3.91 11.09 -5.08
C LEU A 73 4.84 11.83 -4.12
N GLN A 74 5.74 12.67 -4.65
CA GLN A 74 6.58 13.53 -3.84
C GLN A 74 5.76 14.57 -3.06
N VAL A 75 4.72 15.14 -3.68
CA VAL A 75 3.81 16.12 -3.04
C VAL A 75 3.10 15.50 -1.84
N VAL A 76 2.67 14.24 -1.93
CA VAL A 76 2.06 13.52 -0.78
C VAL A 76 3.11 12.89 0.14
N GLY A 77 4.41 13.06 -0.13
CA GLY A 77 5.48 12.62 0.77
C GLY A 77 5.84 11.14 0.69
N ALA A 78 5.60 10.49 -0.45
CA ALA A 78 5.96 9.09 -0.67
C ALA A 78 7.23 8.92 -1.53
N ASP A 79 8.02 7.92 -1.16
CA ASP A 79 8.99 7.31 -2.08
C ASP A 79 8.26 6.43 -3.09
N VAL A 80 8.86 6.21 -4.26
CA VAL A 80 8.27 5.45 -5.35
C VAL A 80 9.17 4.31 -5.82
N VAL A 81 8.56 3.16 -6.08
CA VAL A 81 9.18 2.00 -6.70
C VAL A 81 8.26 1.46 -7.80
N GLU A 82 8.84 1.06 -8.93
CA GLU A 82 8.09 0.40 -10.00
C GLU A 82 7.89 -1.08 -9.62
N LEU A 83 6.68 -1.62 -9.82
CA LEU A 83 6.27 -2.95 -9.35
C LEU A 83 7.16 -4.09 -9.84
N ASP A 84 7.48 -4.15 -11.13
CA ASP A 84 8.31 -5.25 -11.67
C ASP A 84 9.73 -5.18 -11.13
N ALA A 85 10.31 -4.00 -11.02
CA ALA A 85 11.61 -3.80 -10.36
C ALA A 85 11.56 -4.24 -8.88
N ALA A 86 10.45 -3.94 -8.21
CA ALA A 86 10.22 -4.27 -6.83
C ALA A 86 10.13 -5.81 -6.63
N LEU A 87 9.46 -6.52 -7.53
CA LEU A 87 9.30 -7.98 -7.51
C LEU A 87 10.55 -8.74 -8.00
N ALA A 88 11.42 -8.10 -8.77
CA ALA A 88 12.66 -8.71 -9.29
C ALA A 88 13.87 -8.61 -8.34
N GLY A 89 13.83 -7.70 -7.37
CA GLY A 89 14.94 -7.40 -6.49
C GLY A 89 15.19 -8.43 -5.37
N PRO A 90 16.43 -8.51 -4.83
CA PRO A 90 16.70 -9.31 -3.65
C PRO A 90 16.03 -8.71 -2.41
N ASN A 91 15.15 -9.53 -1.84
CA ASN A 91 14.38 -9.37 -0.62
C ASN A 91 15.22 -9.09 0.64
N SER A 92 15.64 -7.85 0.86
CA SER A 92 16.61 -7.51 1.94
C SER A 92 16.09 -6.51 2.97
N GLY A 93 14.90 -5.95 2.77
CA GLY A 93 14.34 -4.89 3.61
C GLY A 93 13.45 -5.40 4.74
N PRO A 94 13.27 -4.62 5.82
CA PRO A 94 12.35 -4.98 6.89
C PRO A 94 10.88 -4.84 6.42
N ALA A 95 10.06 -5.86 6.69
CA ALA A 95 8.64 -5.88 6.33
C ALA A 95 7.89 -4.60 6.76
N PRO A 96 6.91 -4.13 5.98
CA PRO A 96 6.13 -2.95 6.33
C PRO A 96 5.24 -3.25 7.55
N HIS A 97 4.95 -2.19 8.32
CA HIS A 97 4.03 -2.30 9.45
C HIS A 97 2.57 -2.28 8.97
N ALA A 98 2.30 -1.53 7.90
CA ALA A 98 1.01 -1.48 7.24
C ALA A 98 1.17 -1.62 5.72
N LEU A 99 0.19 -2.26 5.09
CA LEU A 99 0.07 -2.48 3.66
C LEU A 99 -1.30 -2.00 3.21
N ALA A 100 -1.34 -1.00 2.33
CA ALA A 100 -2.55 -0.61 1.62
C ALA A 100 -2.45 -1.13 0.18
N ILE A 101 -3.49 -1.78 -0.35
CA ILE A 101 -3.43 -2.40 -1.68
C ILE A 101 -4.70 -2.18 -2.52
N SER A 102 -4.51 -1.98 -3.82
CA SER A 102 -5.59 -1.96 -4.81
C SER A 102 -6.18 -3.34 -5.01
N ALA A 103 -7.50 -3.45 -4.86
CA ALA A 103 -8.20 -4.67 -5.21
C ALA A 103 -8.15 -5.00 -6.71
N GLN A 104 -8.03 -3.99 -7.56
CA GLN A 104 -7.86 -4.20 -9.00
C GLN A 104 -6.48 -4.77 -9.30
N LEU A 105 -5.42 -4.22 -8.70
CA LEU A 105 -4.06 -4.75 -8.87
C LEU A 105 -3.96 -6.19 -8.37
N CYS A 106 -4.53 -6.48 -7.20
CA CYS A 106 -4.54 -7.82 -6.62
C CYS A 106 -5.21 -8.85 -7.54
N ARG A 107 -6.25 -8.47 -8.28
CA ARG A 107 -6.88 -9.36 -9.28
C ARG A 107 -6.09 -9.50 -10.57
N ALA A 108 -5.41 -8.42 -10.97
CA ALA A 108 -4.71 -8.35 -12.24
C ALA A 108 -3.34 -9.06 -12.20
N ASP A 109 -2.65 -9.08 -11.05
CA ASP A 109 -1.31 -9.64 -10.91
C ASP A 109 -1.25 -10.79 -9.89
N GLU A 110 -1.00 -12.00 -10.40
CA GLU A 110 -0.93 -13.21 -9.59
C GLU A 110 0.17 -13.17 -8.53
N ARG A 111 1.29 -12.51 -8.84
CA ARG A 111 2.41 -12.39 -7.90
C ARG A 111 1.89 -11.61 -6.72
N VAL A 112 1.42 -10.38 -6.95
CA VAL A 112 0.86 -9.49 -5.92
C VAL A 112 -0.16 -10.21 -5.04
N ARG A 113 -1.07 -10.98 -5.65
CA ARG A 113 -2.07 -11.79 -4.94
C ARG A 113 -1.45 -12.85 -4.03
N ALA A 114 -0.50 -13.63 -4.54
CA ALA A 114 0.16 -14.69 -3.79
C ALA A 114 0.82 -14.12 -2.53
N GLY A 115 1.54 -13.01 -2.66
CA GLY A 115 2.21 -12.45 -1.51
C GLY A 115 1.31 -11.68 -0.56
N LEU A 116 0.20 -11.09 -1.00
CA LEU A 116 -0.83 -10.57 -0.10
C LEU A 116 -1.32 -11.68 0.84
N LEU A 117 -1.59 -12.88 0.30
CA LEU A 117 -2.01 -14.03 1.11
C LEU A 117 -0.92 -14.45 2.10
N ASP A 118 0.35 -14.37 1.72
CA ASP A 118 1.46 -14.66 2.63
C ASP A 118 1.61 -13.57 3.71
N THR A 119 1.42 -12.28 3.38
CA THR A 119 1.32 -11.17 4.36
C THR A 119 0.30 -11.51 5.43
N ILE A 120 -0.92 -11.86 5.02
CA ILE A 120 -2.04 -12.14 5.89
C ILE A 120 -1.74 -13.34 6.79
N LYS A 121 -1.16 -14.41 6.24
CA LYS A 121 -0.76 -15.59 7.02
C LYS A 121 0.25 -15.27 8.10
N THR A 122 1.16 -14.32 7.88
CA THR A 122 2.16 -13.95 8.90
C THR A 122 1.54 -13.20 10.08
N GLY A 123 0.43 -12.48 9.86
CA GLY A 123 -0.22 -11.63 10.87
C GLY A 123 0.65 -10.48 11.40
N ARG A 124 1.76 -10.14 10.73
CA ARG A 124 2.72 -9.11 11.18
C ARG A 124 2.48 -7.73 10.59
N THR A 125 1.75 -7.67 9.48
CA THR A 125 1.47 -6.44 8.73
C THR A 125 -0.03 -6.22 8.70
N GLU A 126 -0.47 -5.02 9.06
CA GLU A 126 -1.86 -4.61 8.92
C GLU A 126 -2.20 -4.42 7.44
N VAL A 127 -3.31 -4.99 6.97
CA VAL A 127 -3.68 -4.97 5.54
C VAL A 127 -5.00 -4.20 5.38
N THR A 128 -4.94 -3.13 4.58
CA THR A 128 -6.11 -2.41 4.08
C THR A 128 -6.18 -2.49 2.56
N VAL A 129 -7.38 -2.53 2.03
CA VAL A 129 -7.66 -2.70 0.61
C VAL A 129 -8.62 -1.64 0.15
N TRP A 130 -8.34 -0.94 -0.95
CA TRP A 130 -9.33 -0.06 -1.57
C TRP A 130 -9.91 -0.70 -2.84
N GLY A 131 -11.10 -0.24 -3.20
CA GLY A 131 -11.91 -0.84 -4.26
C GLY A 131 -12.63 -2.10 -3.78
N ASP A 132 -13.45 -2.66 -4.66
CA ASP A 132 -14.20 -3.87 -4.32
C ASP A 132 -13.25 -5.06 -4.22
N MET A 133 -13.22 -5.77 -3.09
CA MET A 133 -12.60 -7.10 -2.95
C MET A 133 -13.52 -7.98 -2.10
N PRO A 134 -13.88 -9.20 -2.54
CA PRO A 134 -14.76 -10.05 -1.76
C PRO A 134 -14.04 -10.53 -0.48
N PRO A 135 -14.74 -10.63 0.67
CA PRO A 135 -14.13 -11.02 1.95
C PRO A 135 -13.40 -12.37 1.92
N SER A 136 -13.87 -13.30 1.10
CA SER A 136 -13.25 -14.61 0.90
C SER A 136 -11.80 -14.55 0.39
N GLU A 137 -11.42 -13.48 -0.31
CA GLU A 137 -10.06 -13.28 -0.82
C GLU A 137 -9.07 -12.78 0.26
N LEU A 138 -9.58 -12.26 1.38
CA LEU A 138 -8.79 -11.70 2.50
C LEU A 138 -8.88 -12.55 3.77
N GLY A 139 -9.29 -13.81 3.65
CA GLY A 139 -9.28 -14.78 4.74
C GLY A 139 -10.42 -14.65 5.76
N GLY A 140 -11.51 -13.94 5.44
CA GLY A 140 -12.66 -13.82 6.35
C GLY A 140 -13.43 -12.51 6.20
N GLN A 141 -14.15 -12.10 7.25
CA GLN A 141 -14.92 -10.86 7.23
C GLN A 141 -14.04 -9.62 7.02
N LEU A 142 -14.43 -8.76 6.09
CA LEU A 142 -13.85 -7.43 5.92
C LEU A 142 -14.62 -6.42 6.73
N THR A 143 -13.91 -5.62 7.51
CA THR A 143 -14.48 -4.42 8.14
C THR A 143 -14.18 -3.24 7.24
N VAL A 144 -15.21 -2.52 6.81
CA VAL A 144 -15.02 -1.28 6.06
C VAL A 144 -14.61 -0.18 7.04
N VAL A 145 -13.49 0.48 6.74
CA VAL A 145 -12.94 1.60 7.49
C VAL A 145 -12.83 2.84 6.60
N GLN A 146 -12.91 4.01 7.21
CA GLN A 146 -12.78 5.30 6.56
C GLN A 146 -11.61 6.05 7.18
N HIS A 147 -10.75 6.61 6.33
CA HIS A 147 -9.73 7.57 6.71
C HIS A 147 -10.25 8.99 6.48
N GLN A 148 -10.37 9.79 7.55
CA GLN A 148 -10.70 11.21 7.42
C GLN A 148 -9.43 12.02 7.19
N LEU A 149 -9.37 12.69 6.03
CA LEU A 149 -8.20 13.46 5.63
C LEU A 149 -8.06 14.71 6.50
N THR A 150 -6.85 14.99 6.97
CA THR A 150 -6.55 16.30 7.55
C THR A 150 -6.65 17.41 6.51
N ILE A 151 -6.77 18.67 6.97
CA ILE A 151 -6.76 19.85 6.07
C ILE A 151 -5.48 19.87 5.22
N ALA A 152 -4.34 19.50 5.81
CA ALA A 152 -3.08 19.43 5.11
C ALA A 152 -3.12 18.32 4.04
N ALA A 153 -3.56 17.12 4.40
CA ALA A 153 -3.68 16.00 3.45
C ALA A 153 -4.62 16.31 2.28
N MET A 154 -5.75 17.00 2.52
CA MET A 154 -6.62 17.46 1.43
C MET A 154 -5.89 18.41 0.47
N ALA A 155 -5.15 19.40 1.00
CA ALA A 155 -4.43 20.36 0.17
C ALA A 155 -3.32 19.69 -0.66
N PHE A 156 -2.52 18.81 -0.04
CA PHE A 156 -1.46 18.09 -0.72
C PHE A 156 -2.02 17.09 -1.75
N LYS A 157 -3.10 16.37 -1.43
CA LYS A 157 -3.77 15.48 -2.36
C LYS A 157 -4.29 16.23 -3.59
N SER A 158 -4.95 17.37 -3.38
CA SER A 158 -5.44 18.23 -4.47
C SER A 158 -4.29 18.71 -5.37
N GLN A 159 -3.18 19.16 -4.77
CA GLN A 159 -1.98 19.55 -5.52
C GLN A 159 -1.35 18.39 -6.30
N ALA A 160 -1.35 17.18 -5.73
CA ALA A 160 -0.83 15.98 -6.39
C ALA A 160 -1.72 15.56 -7.57
N LEU A 161 -3.05 15.65 -7.44
CA LEU A 161 -4.00 15.41 -8.53
C LEU A 161 -3.84 16.46 -9.64
N GLY A 162 -3.62 17.73 -9.27
CA GLY A 162 -3.29 18.79 -10.23
C GLY A 162 -2.01 18.54 -11.01
N ALA A 163 -1.00 17.90 -10.40
CA ALA A 163 0.24 17.51 -11.10
C ALA A 163 0.03 16.35 -12.10
N LEU A 164 -1.07 15.61 -11.97
CA LEU A 164 -1.44 14.50 -12.86
C LEU A 164 -2.49 14.91 -13.91
N ASP A 165 -2.85 16.20 -13.98
CA ASP A 165 -4.00 16.70 -14.76
C ASP A 165 -5.29 15.92 -14.47
N ALA A 166 -5.40 15.36 -13.26
CA ALA A 166 -6.52 14.55 -12.82
C ALA A 166 -7.58 15.44 -12.15
N ALA A 167 -8.85 15.20 -12.48
CA ALA A 167 -9.95 15.85 -11.78
C ALA A 167 -9.99 15.44 -10.30
N ASP A 168 -10.13 16.42 -9.42
CA ASP A 168 -10.21 16.24 -7.98
C ASP A 168 -11.67 16.08 -7.54
N SER A 169 -11.99 14.99 -6.84
CA SER A 169 -13.17 14.95 -5.98
C SER A 169 -12.71 15.35 -4.58
N MET A 170 -13.26 16.46 -4.06
CA MET A 170 -12.96 16.98 -2.72
C MET A 170 -13.51 16.10 -1.58
N ASP A 171 -13.60 14.79 -1.81
CA ASP A 171 -14.02 13.83 -0.81
C ASP A 171 -13.01 13.84 0.34
N ARG A 172 -13.51 14.19 1.51
CA ARG A 172 -12.71 14.31 2.74
C ARG A 172 -12.38 12.94 3.35
N THR A 173 -12.86 11.87 2.74
CA THR A 173 -12.79 10.52 3.26
C THR A 173 -12.27 9.57 2.19
N GLU A 174 -11.33 8.72 2.57
CA GLU A 174 -10.90 7.57 1.78
C GLU A 174 -11.43 6.29 2.44
N VAL A 175 -11.95 5.34 1.65
CA VAL A 175 -12.63 4.14 2.15
C VAL A 175 -11.80 2.91 1.83
N PHE A 176 -11.62 2.04 2.83
CA PHE A 176 -10.85 0.81 2.72
C PHE A 176 -11.60 -0.36 3.36
N GLY A 177 -11.47 -1.56 2.82
CA GLY A 177 -11.73 -2.80 3.54
C GLY A 177 -10.51 -3.22 4.35
N MET A 178 -10.70 -3.68 5.57
CA MET A 178 -9.65 -4.18 6.45
C MET A 178 -9.91 -5.64 6.81
N GLY A 179 -8.90 -6.50 6.63
CA GLY A 179 -8.96 -7.90 7.04
C GLY A 179 -8.97 -8.06 8.57
N PRO A 180 -9.34 -9.25 9.10
CA PRO A 180 -9.35 -9.47 10.54
C PRO A 180 -7.93 -9.36 11.11
N VAL A 181 -7.70 -8.37 11.98
CA VAL A 181 -6.43 -8.20 12.70
C VAL A 181 -6.37 -9.22 13.84
N VAL A 182 -5.62 -10.30 13.66
CA VAL A 182 -5.40 -11.28 14.73
C VAL A 182 -4.36 -10.72 15.71
N GLY A 183 -4.84 -10.18 16.84
CA GLY A 183 -4.02 -10.04 18.06
C GLY A 183 -3.27 -8.73 18.31
N ARG A 184 -3.50 -7.65 17.55
CA ARG A 184 -3.02 -6.29 17.90
C ARG A 184 -4.11 -5.25 17.68
N ARG A 185 -4.09 -4.17 18.48
CA ARG A 185 -4.94 -3.00 18.20
C ARG A 185 -4.53 -2.43 16.83
N PRO A 186 -5.48 -2.07 15.94
CA PRO A 186 -5.17 -1.32 14.72
C PRO A 186 -4.50 0.01 15.09
N TRP A 187 -3.53 0.48 14.32
CA TRP A 187 -3.01 1.84 14.51
C TRP A 187 -2.68 2.53 13.18
N PRO A 188 -3.05 3.82 13.03
CA PRO A 188 -3.61 4.80 13.98
C PRO A 188 -5.14 4.97 14.03
N GLN A 189 -5.57 5.76 15.03
CA GLN A 189 -6.94 6.16 15.41
C GLN A 189 -7.75 6.91 14.33
N ASP A 190 -7.18 7.14 13.16
CA ASP A 190 -7.79 7.91 12.07
C ASP A 190 -8.57 7.04 11.08
N LEU A 191 -8.44 5.71 11.18
CA LEU A 191 -9.33 4.76 10.53
C LEU A 191 -10.52 4.47 11.45
N ALA A 192 -11.70 4.96 11.07
CA ALA A 192 -12.96 4.72 11.77
C ALA A 192 -13.82 3.68 11.01
N PRO A 193 -14.65 2.87 11.70
CA PRO A 193 -15.64 2.04 11.00
C PRO A 193 -16.54 2.91 10.10
N ALA A 194 -16.84 2.44 8.89
CA ALA A 194 -17.86 3.08 8.06
C ALA A 194 -19.25 2.87 8.69
N SER A 195 -20.04 3.95 8.75
CA SER A 195 -21.43 3.96 9.24
C SER A 195 -22.41 3.31 8.27
#